data_AF-A0A9E4ZGF3-F1
#
_entry.id   AF-A0A9E4ZGF3-F1
#
_cell.length_a   1.000
_cell.length_b   1.000
_cell.length_c   1.000
_cell.angle_alpha   90.00
_cell.angle_beta   90.00
_cell.angle_gamma   90.00
#
_symmetry.space_group_name_H-M   'P 1'
#
loop_
_entity.id
_entity.type
_entity.pdbx_description
1 polymer ?
#
loop_
_entity_poly.entity_id
_entity_poly.type
_entity_poly.pdbx_seq_one_letter_code
_entity_poly.pdbx_strand_id
1 'polypeptide(L)'
;MNVLLIDVDNKIPNLALMKISAYHKSIGDNVGFFVSNPDIVYASVVFKQNKHHVDGLKLFYPYVDIRIGESGYDLKSRLPGTIEQMRPDYSLYPDCDYSMGFRTGGCFRNCHFCIVPEK
;
A
#
# COMPACT_ATOMS: atom_id res chain seq x y z
N MET A 1 8.61 6.22 -15.25
CA MET A 1 8.97 4.90 -14.68
C MET A 1 7.75 3.99 -14.73
N ASN A 2 7.98 2.68 -14.71
CA ASN A 2 6.95 1.64 -14.57
C ASN A 2 6.86 1.21 -13.11
N VAL A 3 5.68 1.37 -12.51
CA VAL A 3 5.41 1.14 -11.09
C VAL A 3 4.35 0.07 -10.95
N LEU A 4 4.74 -1.10 -10.44
CA LEU A 4 3.79 -2.17 -10.16
C LEU A 4 3.24 -2.03 -8.74
N LEU A 5 1.92 -2.09 -8.61
CA LEU A 5 1.23 -2.16 -7.33
C LEU A 5 0.72 -3.59 -7.09
N ILE A 6 0.86 -4.06 -5.86
CA ILE A 6 0.38 -5.38 -5.42
C ILE A 6 -0.48 -5.18 -4.17
N ASP A 7 -1.78 -5.41 -4.32
CA ASP A 7 -2.73 -5.48 -3.20
C ASP A 7 -2.91 -6.94 -2.81
N VAL A 8 -2.32 -7.33 -1.67
CA VAL A 8 -2.31 -8.73 -1.23
C VAL A 8 -3.65 -9.16 -0.63
N ASP A 9 -4.39 -8.22 -0.04
CA ASP A 9 -5.61 -8.52 0.72
C ASP A 9 -6.89 -8.28 -0.10
N ASN A 10 -6.87 -7.32 -1.04
CA ASN A 10 -7.79 -7.00 -2.14
C ASN A 10 -9.32 -7.01 -1.92
N LYS A 11 -9.81 -7.31 -0.71
CA LYS A 11 -11.24 -7.30 -0.38
C LYS A 11 -11.81 -5.90 -0.20
N ILE A 12 -10.96 -4.95 0.19
CA ILE A 12 -11.33 -3.55 0.41
C ILE A 12 -10.28 -2.71 -0.33
N PRO A 13 -10.68 -1.64 -1.03
CA PRO A 13 -9.75 -0.72 -1.67
C PRO A 13 -8.64 -0.26 -0.73
N ASN A 14 -7.41 -0.26 -1.23
CA ASN A 14 -6.23 0.04 -0.44
C ASN A 14 -5.86 1.52 -0.50
N LEU A 15 -6.08 2.24 0.60
CA LEU A 15 -5.82 3.68 0.67
C LEU A 15 -4.35 4.04 0.40
N ALA A 16 -3.40 3.27 0.93
CA ALA A 16 -1.98 3.52 0.74
C ALA A 16 -1.57 3.39 -0.73
N LEU A 17 -2.00 2.31 -1.41
CA LEU A 17 -1.73 2.10 -2.83
C LEU A 17 -2.39 3.17 -3.71
N MET A 18 -3.59 3.64 -3.36
CA MET A 18 -4.23 4.76 -4.08
C MET A 18 -3.45 6.06 -3.96
N LYS A 19 -2.87 6.36 -2.78
CA LYS A 19 -2.03 7.54 -2.59
C LYS A 19 -0.70 7.42 -3.34
N ILE A 20 -0.08 6.24 -3.32
CA ILE A 20 1.11 5.93 -4.13
C ILE A 20 0.81 6.12 -5.62
N SER A 21 -0.32 5.59 -6.10
CA SER A 21 -0.76 5.76 -7.50
C SER A 21 -0.94 7.23 -7.85
N ALA A 22 -1.62 8.00 -7.01
CA ALA A 22 -1.81 9.44 -7.23
C ALA A 22 -0.48 10.19 -7.34
N TYR A 23 0.49 9.89 -6.47
CA TYR A 23 1.82 10.48 -6.52
C TYR A 23 2.54 10.15 -7.84
N HIS A 24 2.62 8.88 -8.21
CA HIS A 24 3.33 8.45 -9.42
C HIS A 24 2.67 9.01 -10.69
N LYS A 25 1.34 9.02 -10.77
CA LYS A 25 0.61 9.68 -11.87
C LYS A 25 0.92 11.18 -11.96
N SER A 26 1.05 11.87 -10.82
CA SER A 26 1.31 13.32 -10.81
C SER A 26 2.67 13.71 -11.42
N ILE A 27 3.62 12.77 -11.42
CA ILE A 27 4.96 12.95 -12.01
C ILE A 27 5.11 12.26 -13.37
N GLY A 28 4.02 11.74 -13.94
CA GLY A 28 4.00 11.13 -15.27
C GLY A 28 4.46 9.68 -15.33
N ASP A 29 4.53 8.97 -14.20
CA ASP A 29 4.85 7.55 -14.17
C ASP A 29 3.65 6.68 -14.60
N ASN A 30 3.97 5.52 -15.19
CA ASN A 30 3.02 4.47 -15.49
C ASN A 30 2.85 3.57 -14.25
N VAL A 31 1.68 3.63 -13.61
CA VAL A 31 1.41 2.95 -12.34
C VAL A 31 0.09 2.19 -12.36
N GLY A 32 0.08 0.98 -11.80
CA GLY A 32 -1.13 0.17 -11.64
C GLY A 32 -0.87 -1.29 -11.27
N PHE A 33 -1.93 -2.09 -11.25
CA PHE A 33 -1.86 -3.53 -10.93
C PHE A 33 -1.34 -4.39 -12.08
N PHE A 34 -1.42 -3.88 -13.31
CA PHE A 34 -1.09 -4.62 -14.53
C PHE A 34 0.04 -3.93 -15.30
N VAL A 35 1.12 -3.57 -14.59
CA VAL A 35 2.31 -2.95 -15.18
C VAL A 35 3.39 -4.02 -15.41
N SER A 36 3.80 -4.20 -16.66
CA SER A 36 4.90 -5.09 -17.03
C SER A 36 6.25 -4.38 -16.92
N ASN A 37 7.32 -5.15 -16.68
CA ASN A 37 8.71 -4.67 -16.55
C ASN A 37 8.83 -3.46 -15.59
N PRO A 38 8.45 -3.62 -14.30
CA PRO A 38 8.49 -2.52 -13.34
C PRO A 38 9.92 -2.13 -12.98
N ASP A 39 10.14 -0.83 -12.83
CA ASP A 39 11.33 -0.25 -12.21
C ASP A 39 11.24 -0.30 -10.67
N ILE A 40 10.01 -0.34 -10.15
CA ILE A 40 9.70 -0.40 -8.72
C ILE A 40 8.40 -1.19 -8.47
N VAL A 41 8.37 -1.95 -7.38
CA VAL A 41 7.20 -2.71 -6.92
C VAL A 41 6.80 -2.21 -5.54
N TYR A 42 5.55 -1.80 -5.38
CA TYR A 42 4.93 -1.57 -4.06
C TYR A 42 3.97 -2.70 -3.74
N ALA A 43 4.18 -3.36 -2.61
CA ALA A 43 3.26 -4.37 -2.10
C ALA A 43 2.68 -3.94 -0.75
N SER A 44 1.36 -4.05 -0.62
CA SER A 44 0.66 -3.77 0.62
C SER A 44 0.16 -5.06 1.25
N VAL A 45 0.54 -5.30 2.51
CA VAL A 45 0.04 -6.41 3.33
C VAL A 45 -0.55 -5.86 4.61
N VAL A 46 -1.87 -5.87 4.74
CA VAL A 46 -2.59 -5.36 5.91
C VAL A 46 -2.56 -6.39 7.04
N PHE A 47 -2.77 -7.67 6.71
CA PHE A 47 -2.88 -8.75 7.69
C PHE A 47 -1.62 -9.60 7.78
N LYS A 48 -1.11 -9.80 8.99
CA LYS A 48 0.13 -10.55 9.26
C LYS A 48 0.09 -11.99 8.74
N GLN A 49 -1.08 -12.61 8.73
CA GLN A 49 -1.30 -13.96 8.21
C GLN A 49 -0.97 -14.06 6.71
N ASN A 50 -1.16 -12.98 5.95
CA ASN A 50 -0.95 -12.95 4.50
C ASN A 50 0.48 -12.50 4.12
N LYS A 51 1.36 -12.28 5.11
CA LYS A 51 2.77 -11.90 4.88
C LYS A 51 3.50 -12.86 3.96
N HIS A 52 3.21 -14.16 4.04
CA HIS A 52 3.88 -15.17 3.22
C HIS A 52 3.65 -15.00 1.71
N HIS A 53 2.61 -14.26 1.30
CA HIS A 53 2.37 -13.98 -0.12
C HIS A 53 3.41 -13.06 -0.76
N VAL A 54 4.18 -12.30 0.02
CA VAL A 54 5.21 -11.37 -0.51
C VAL A 54 6.63 -11.92 -0.43
N ASP A 55 6.85 -13.05 0.24
CA ASP A 55 8.20 -13.61 0.47
C ASP A 55 8.93 -13.94 -0.84
N GLY A 56 8.18 -14.35 -1.86
CA GLY A 56 8.70 -14.73 -3.19
C GLY A 56 8.99 -13.56 -4.14
N LEU A 57 8.62 -12.31 -3.80
CA LEU A 57 8.69 -11.20 -4.76
C LEU A 57 10.11 -10.96 -5.31
N LYS A 58 11.15 -11.12 -4.48
CA LYS A 58 12.55 -10.99 -4.92
C LYS A 58 12.98 -12.05 -5.93
N LEU A 59 12.34 -13.22 -5.94
CA LEU A 59 12.63 -14.27 -6.92
C LEU A 59 12.07 -13.90 -8.30
N PHE A 60 10.87 -13.30 -8.33
CA PHE A 60 10.22 -12.84 -9.55
C PHE A 60 10.83 -11.53 -10.09
N TYR A 61 11.30 -10.65 -9.19
CA TYR A 61 11.85 -9.35 -9.52
C TYR A 61 13.24 -9.13 -8.86
N PRO A 62 14.28 -9.86 -9.30
CA PRO A 62 15.58 -9.90 -8.62
C PRO A 62 16.36 -8.57 -8.61
N TYR A 63 16.08 -7.69 -9.57
CA TYR A 63 16.82 -6.43 -9.77
C TYR A 63 15.96 -5.17 -9.58
N VAL A 64 14.75 -5.32 -9.04
CA VAL A 64 13.77 -4.24 -8.92
C VAL A 64 13.72 -3.74 -7.47
N ASP A 65 13.52 -2.43 -7.25
CA ASP A 65 13.27 -1.89 -5.91
C ASP A 65 11.89 -2.36 -5.43
N ILE A 66 11.86 -3.19 -4.38
CA ILE A 66 10.62 -3.74 -3.81
C ILE A 66 10.38 -3.10 -2.45
N ARG A 67 9.26 -2.40 -2.32
CA ARG A 67 8.83 -1.73 -1.09
C ARG A 67 7.56 -2.37 -0.57
N ILE A 68 7.66 -2.98 0.60
CA ILE A 68 6.53 -3.67 1.25
C ILE A 68 6.16 -2.88 2.49
N GLY A 69 4.87 -2.56 2.64
CA GLY A 69 4.37 -1.79 3.79
C GLY A 69 3.12 -2.40 4.41
N GLU A 70 2.49 -1.60 5.27
CA GLU A 70 1.29 -1.93 6.06
C GLU A 70 1.55 -2.86 7.26
N SER A 71 0.53 -2.98 8.11
CA SER A 71 0.64 -3.65 9.42
C SER A 71 0.95 -5.14 9.37
N GLY A 72 0.71 -5.79 8.25
CA GLY A 72 1.02 -7.20 8.05
C GLY A 72 2.52 -7.44 7.84
N TYR A 73 3.28 -6.42 7.43
CA TYR A 73 4.70 -6.52 7.15
C TYR A 73 5.56 -5.74 8.15
N ASP A 74 5.32 -4.42 8.28
CA ASP A 74 6.02 -3.53 9.20
C ASP A 74 5.08 -2.45 9.76
N LEU A 75 4.80 -2.54 11.07
CA LEU A 75 3.93 -1.61 11.81
C LEU A 75 4.45 -0.17 11.81
N LYS A 76 5.76 0.03 11.69
CA LYS A 76 6.40 1.36 11.73
C LYS A 76 6.60 1.98 10.35
N SER A 77 6.33 1.22 9.29
CA SER A 77 6.41 1.74 7.93
C SER A 77 5.47 2.94 7.77
N ARG A 78 5.97 4.01 7.16
CA ARG A 78 5.22 5.23 6.89
C ARG A 78 5.47 5.66 5.46
N LEU A 79 4.41 6.08 4.78
CA LEU A 79 4.55 6.78 3.53
C LEU A 79 5.20 8.15 3.77
N PRO A 80 6.03 8.63 2.83
CA PRO A 80 6.49 10.01 2.85
C PRO A 80 5.32 10.97 2.94
N GLY A 81 5.45 12.06 3.71
CA GLY A 81 4.37 13.02 3.95
C GLY A 81 3.77 13.62 2.67
N THR A 82 4.59 13.75 1.62
CA THR A 82 4.15 14.19 0.28
C THR A 82 3.15 13.23 -0.34
N ILE A 83 3.36 11.91 -0.20
CA ILE A 83 2.45 10.88 -0.70
C ILE A 83 1.25 10.74 0.24
N GLU A 84 1.48 10.79 1.55
CA GLU A 84 0.43 10.64 2.56
C GLU A 84 -0.66 11.74 2.46
N GLN A 85 -0.28 12.95 2.03
CA GLN A 85 -1.21 14.07 1.85
C GLN A 85 -1.90 14.09 0.47
N MET A 86 -1.54 13.19 -0.44
CA MET A 86 -2.19 13.10 -1.75
C MET A 86 -3.66 12.68 -1.62
N ARG A 87 -4.49 13.24 -2.50
CA ARG A 87 -5.85 12.73 -2.71
C ARG A 87 -5.75 11.30 -3.27
N PRO A 88 -6.50 10.32 -2.72
CA PRO A 88 -6.46 8.94 -3.22
C PRO A 88 -6.89 8.86 -4.69
N ASP A 89 -6.18 8.07 -5.46
CA ASP A 89 -6.54 7.73 -6.85
C ASP A 89 -7.65 6.66 -6.89
N TYR A 90 -8.90 7.11 -6.98
CA TYR A 90 -10.06 6.23 -7.09
C TYR A 90 -10.15 5.49 -8.43
N SER A 91 -9.40 5.90 -9.46
CA SER A 91 -9.37 5.14 -10.71
C SER A 91 -8.70 3.77 -10.56
N LEU A 92 -7.94 3.57 -9.47
CA LEU A 92 -7.30 2.29 -9.15
C LEU A 92 -8.33 1.25 -8.67
N TYR A 93 -9.43 1.69 -8.06
CA TYR A 93 -10.53 0.85 -7.59
C TYR A 93 -11.86 1.43 -8.08
N PRO A 94 -12.26 1.15 -9.35
CA PRO A 94 -13.44 1.77 -9.97
C PRO A 94 -14.75 1.51 -9.24
N ASP A 95 -14.86 0.38 -8.54
CA ASP A 95 -16.06 -0.01 -7.77
C ASP A 95 -16.15 0.70 -6.40
N CYS A 96 -15.16 1.51 -6.02
CA CYS A 96 -15.17 2.27 -4.77
C CYS A 96 -16.01 3.56 -4.92
N ASP A 97 -17.26 3.50 -4.49
CA ASP A 97 -18.24 4.61 -4.58
C ASP A 97 -18.28 5.51 -3.32
N TYR A 98 -17.36 5.30 -2.38
CA TYR A 98 -17.29 6.03 -1.12
C TYR A 98 -15.91 6.67 -0.90
N SER A 99 -15.89 7.73 -0.09
CA SER A 99 -14.64 8.37 0.30
C SER A 99 -13.91 7.56 1.38
N MET A 100 -12.62 7.34 1.19
CA MET A 100 -11.76 6.67 2.16
C MET A 100 -10.83 7.64 2.87
N GLY A 101 -10.65 7.41 4.17
CA GLY A 101 -9.74 8.17 5.01
C GLY A 101 -9.81 7.71 6.46
N PHE A 102 -8.82 8.10 7.25
CA PHE A 102 -8.83 7.91 8.69
C PHE A 102 -9.43 9.14 9.37
N ARG A 103 -10.37 8.93 10.30
CA ARG A 103 -10.92 10.03 11.13
C ARG A 103 -10.00 10.37 12.31
N THR A 104 -9.51 9.34 12.99
CA THR A 104 -8.59 9.46 14.14
C THR A 104 -7.55 8.35 14.06
N GLY A 105 -6.28 8.69 14.24
CA GLY A 105 -5.20 7.72 14.38
C GLY A 105 -4.98 7.38 15.86
N GLY A 106 -4.81 6.10 16.17
CA GLY A 106 -4.52 5.63 17.53
C GLY A 106 -5.75 5.33 18.37
N CYS A 107 -5.60 4.37 19.30
CA CYS A 107 -6.61 3.96 20.25
C CYS A 107 -6.02 4.12 21.66
N PHE A 108 -6.66 4.92 22.52
CA PHE A 108 -6.20 5.11 23.90
C PHE A 108 -6.34 3.83 24.75
N ARG A 109 -7.15 2.87 24.30
CA ARG A 109 -7.33 1.59 24.99
C ARG A 109 -6.15 0.68 24.64
N ASN A 110 -5.24 0.52 25.60
CA ASN A 110 -4.07 -0.35 25.46
C ASN A 110 -4.42 -1.84 25.68
N CYS A 111 -5.42 -2.35 24.95
CA CYS A 111 -5.87 -3.73 25.09
C CYS A 111 -4.79 -4.71 24.59
N HIS A 112 -4.53 -5.79 25.34
CA HIS A 112 -3.46 -6.76 25.04
C HIS A 112 -3.53 -7.44 23.66
N PHE A 113 -4.70 -7.45 23.02
CA PHE A 113 -4.91 -8.03 21.70
C PHE A 113 -4.86 -7.00 20.55
N CYS A 114 -4.80 -5.70 20.87
CA CYS A 114 -5.00 -4.63 19.89
C CYS A 114 -3.65 -4.05 19.44
N ILE A 115 -3.39 -4.06 18.14
CA ILE A 115 -2.17 -3.48 17.54
C ILE A 115 -2.24 -1.96 17.37
N VAL A 116 -3.42 -1.35 17.50
CA VAL A 116 -3.64 0.07 17.18
C VAL A 116 -2.82 1.03 18.07
N PRO A 117 -2.62 0.79 19.38
CA PRO A 117 -1.73 1.62 20.20
C PRO A 117 -0.25 1.54 19.81
N GLU A 118 0.16 0.47 19.11
CA GLU A 118 1.54 0.26 18.63
C GLU A 118 1.79 0.86 17.24
N LYS A 119 0.71 1.19 16.51
CA LYS A 119 0.77 1.90 15.23
C LYS A 119 1.08 3.37 15.48
#